data_AF-A0A1Y3L258-F1
#
_entry.id   AF-A0A1Y3L258-F1
#
_cell.length_a   1.000
_cell.length_b   1.000
_cell.length_c   1.000
_cell.angle_alpha   90.00
_cell.angle_beta   90.00
_cell.angle_gamma   90.00
#
_symmetry.space_group_name_H-M   'P 1'
#
loop_
_entity.id
_entity.type
_entity.pdbx_description
1 polymer ?
#
loop_
_entity_poly.entity_id
_entity_poly.type
_entity_poly.pdbx_seq_one_letter_code
_entity_poly.pdbx_strand_id
1 'polypeptide(L)'
;MKRSTSIRLIALGSLPLALAACDSDRSATRVVSEVKRYQDVDSCALAGVSRSVCDNAWNVARQHHDANAPRFTRLEDCLASFEQCEPGQGASFHMPRMQGFALTTERQVYDDGLSQTSSTTSSAVYGGGGGRYDYVNVEPRYLSEAIYHEREGREGFRASSLTDQVNSGNQYAGLVEDHAPSSRFNGGAGADAHASVLPARFMASARPWTVGSHPGFAAHVPGRGGFGFGS
;
A
#
# COMPACT_ATOMS: atom_id res chain seq x y z
N MET A 1 -0.47 79.84 -31.26
CA MET A 1 -1.68 79.29 -30.60
C MET A 1 -1.81 77.81 -30.92
N LYS A 2 -2.46 77.05 -30.02
CA LYS A 2 -2.83 75.61 -30.04
C LYS A 2 -1.78 74.70 -29.39
N ARG A 3 -1.74 74.67 -28.06
CA ARG A 3 -2.55 73.86 -27.10
C ARG A 3 -1.99 72.44 -26.97
N SER A 4 -1.27 72.23 -25.87
CA SER A 4 -0.89 70.94 -25.30
C SER A 4 -2.11 70.05 -25.08
N THR A 5 -1.99 68.75 -25.34
CA THR A 5 -2.83 67.76 -24.66
C THR A 5 -1.96 66.59 -24.24
N SER A 6 -1.87 66.42 -22.94
CA SER A 6 -1.07 65.46 -22.20
C SER A 6 -1.68 64.07 -22.32
N ILE A 7 -0.93 63.08 -22.81
CA ILE A 7 -1.32 61.67 -22.68
C ILE A 7 -0.53 61.11 -21.50
N ARG A 8 -1.25 60.84 -20.41
CA ARG A 8 -0.74 60.22 -19.19
C ARG A 8 -0.33 58.77 -19.50
N LEU A 9 0.95 58.48 -19.35
CA LEU A 9 1.49 57.14 -19.22
C LEU A 9 0.94 56.52 -17.92
N ILE A 10 -0.06 55.65 -18.05
CA ILE A 10 -0.47 54.74 -16.98
C ILE A 10 0.52 53.58 -17.01
N ALA A 11 1.64 53.76 -16.34
CA ALA A 11 2.49 52.67 -15.90
C ALA A 11 2.09 52.28 -14.48
N LEU A 12 2.25 50.99 -14.16
CA LEU A 12 2.19 50.37 -12.83
C LEU A 12 0.81 49.89 -12.37
N GLY A 13 0.44 48.73 -12.90
CA GLY A 13 -0.51 47.80 -12.29
C GLY A 13 -0.08 46.35 -12.53
N SER A 14 1.22 46.08 -12.51
CA SER A 14 1.79 44.74 -12.63
C SER A 14 1.67 44.01 -11.28
N LEU A 15 0.73 43.05 -11.23
CA LEU A 15 0.65 41.83 -10.41
C LEU A 15 1.21 41.83 -8.96
N PRO A 16 0.41 41.28 -8.04
CA PRO A 16 0.89 40.05 -7.40
C PRO A 16 -0.21 38.98 -7.42
N LEU A 17 -0.44 38.35 -8.57
CA LEU A 17 -0.82 36.93 -8.55
C LEU A 17 0.46 36.14 -8.25
N ALA A 18 0.91 36.20 -6.99
CA ALA A 18 2.14 35.56 -6.54
C ALA A 18 1.91 34.71 -5.27
N LEU A 19 0.75 34.05 -5.16
CA LEU A 19 0.42 33.18 -4.02
C LEU A 19 -0.25 31.85 -4.40
N ALA A 20 -0.27 31.47 -5.68
CA ALA A 20 -0.67 30.13 -6.12
C ALA A 20 0.48 29.43 -6.86
N ALA A 21 1.70 29.52 -6.32
CA ALA A 21 2.85 28.74 -6.81
C ALA A 21 3.88 28.46 -5.70
N CYS A 22 3.50 28.51 -4.42
CA CYS A 22 4.32 28.04 -3.31
C CYS A 22 3.75 26.73 -2.76
N ASP A 23 3.63 25.72 -3.61
CA ASP A 23 3.68 24.32 -3.16
C ASP A 23 4.32 23.44 -4.25
N SER A 24 5.25 24.01 -5.03
CA SER A 24 5.89 23.36 -6.18
C SER A 24 7.12 22.52 -5.80
N ASP A 25 7.39 22.31 -4.51
CA ASP A 25 8.56 21.53 -4.06
C ASP A 25 8.18 20.21 -3.37
N ARG A 26 6.92 19.76 -3.44
CA ARG A 26 6.63 18.34 -3.22
C ARG A 26 6.87 17.64 -4.54
N SER A 27 8.08 17.11 -4.71
CA SER A 27 8.36 16.11 -5.74
C SER A 27 7.22 15.09 -5.73
N ALA A 28 6.45 15.01 -6.82
CA ALA A 28 5.35 14.07 -6.90
C ALA A 28 5.89 12.67 -6.61
N THR A 29 5.13 11.85 -5.87
CA THR A 29 5.55 10.50 -5.50
C THR A 29 4.50 9.51 -5.99
N ARG A 30 4.94 8.34 -6.44
CA ARG A 30 4.07 7.22 -6.81
C ARG A 30 4.44 5.95 -6.06
N VAL A 31 3.49 5.03 -5.92
CA VAL A 31 3.74 3.72 -5.29
C VAL A 31 4.11 2.72 -6.39
N VAL A 32 5.20 2.00 -6.18
CA VAL A 32 5.61 0.85 -6.99
C VAL A 32 5.45 -0.41 -6.16
N SER A 33 4.79 -1.42 -6.72
CA SER A 33 4.58 -2.72 -6.09
C SER A 33 5.40 -3.81 -6.80
N GLU A 34 6.17 -4.57 -6.04
CA GLU A 34 6.86 -5.78 -6.52
C GLU A 34 6.27 -7.00 -5.80
N VAL A 35 5.86 -8.03 -6.55
CA VAL A 35 5.29 -9.26 -5.97
C VAL A 35 6.30 -10.40 -6.13
N LYS A 36 6.67 -11.03 -5.02
CA LYS A 36 7.47 -12.26 -5.01
C LYS A 36 6.70 -13.39 -4.35
N ARG A 37 6.96 -14.62 -4.77
CA ARG A 37 6.29 -15.82 -4.25
C ARG A 37 7.30 -16.72 -3.57
N TYR A 38 6.95 -17.21 -2.40
CA TYR A 38 7.80 -18.03 -1.55
C TYR A 38 7.02 -19.25 -1.08
N GLN A 39 7.71 -20.38 -0.97
CA GLN A 39 7.10 -21.63 -0.49
C GLN A 39 6.95 -21.64 1.03
N ASP A 40 7.90 -21.01 1.71
CA ASP A 40 8.01 -21.00 3.17
C ASP A 40 8.87 -19.82 3.64
N VAL A 41 8.97 -19.65 4.96
CA VAL A 41 9.72 -18.55 5.58
C VAL A 41 11.23 -18.63 5.28
N ASP A 42 11.78 -19.84 5.14
CA ASP A 42 13.21 -20.04 4.88
C ASP A 42 13.57 -19.57 3.47
N SER A 43 12.78 -19.94 2.45
CA SER A 43 12.95 -19.48 1.07
C SER A 43 12.83 -17.95 0.93
N CYS A 44 11.94 -17.32 1.72
CA CYS A 44 11.83 -15.86 1.80
C CYS A 44 13.08 -15.21 2.43
N ALA A 45 13.58 -15.77 3.53
CA ALA A 45 14.77 -15.25 4.21
C ALA A 45 16.05 -15.43 3.36
N LEU A 46 16.18 -16.57 2.67
CA LEU A 46 17.27 -16.83 1.72
C LEU A 46 17.26 -15.85 0.54
N ALA A 47 16.10 -15.31 0.17
CA ALA A 47 15.97 -14.26 -0.84
C ALA A 47 16.36 -12.86 -0.35
N GLY A 48 16.82 -12.73 0.90
CA GLY A 48 17.33 -11.49 1.48
C GLY A 48 16.28 -10.62 2.18
N VAL A 49 15.05 -11.11 2.32
CA VAL A 49 14.02 -10.45 3.15
C VAL A 49 14.30 -10.76 4.62
N SER A 50 14.08 -9.80 5.52
CA SER A 50 14.30 -10.05 6.95
C SER A 50 13.41 -11.19 7.46
N ARG A 51 13.97 -12.04 8.34
CA ARG A 51 13.25 -13.19 8.89
C ARG A 51 11.93 -12.80 9.55
N SER A 52 11.91 -11.71 10.32
CA SER A 52 10.71 -11.18 10.95
C SER A 52 9.61 -10.80 9.96
N VAL A 53 9.97 -10.23 8.81
CA VAL A 53 9.00 -9.90 7.75
C VAL A 53 8.46 -11.18 7.12
N CYS A 54 9.32 -12.16 6.84
CA CYS A 54 8.90 -13.45 6.29
C CYS A 54 7.96 -14.21 7.24
N ASP A 55 8.29 -14.25 8.54
CA ASP A 55 7.46 -14.91 9.56
C ASP A 55 6.09 -14.22 9.68
N ASN A 56 6.08 -12.89 9.69
CA ASN A 56 4.83 -12.15 9.74
C ASN A 56 3.99 -12.38 8.47
N ALA A 57 4.59 -12.26 7.28
CA ALA A 57 3.92 -12.49 6.01
C ALA A 57 3.29 -13.88 5.94
N TRP A 58 4.02 -14.92 6.33
CA TRP A 58 3.49 -16.29 6.43
C TRP A 58 2.27 -16.40 7.33
N ASN A 59 2.34 -15.82 8.53
CA ASN A 59 1.25 -15.86 9.49
C ASN A 59 0.01 -15.11 8.99
N VAL A 60 0.21 -13.97 8.33
CA VAL A 60 -0.87 -13.18 7.72
C VAL A 60 -1.52 -13.96 6.58
N ALA A 61 -0.71 -14.52 5.67
CA ALA A 61 -1.20 -15.35 4.58
C ALA A 61 -2.02 -16.54 5.09
N ARG A 62 -1.54 -17.22 6.14
CA ARG A 62 -2.26 -18.33 6.77
C ARG A 62 -3.60 -17.90 7.39
N GLN A 63 -3.62 -16.81 8.14
CA GLN A 63 -4.87 -16.29 8.72
C GLN A 63 -5.88 -15.93 7.63
N HIS A 64 -5.42 -15.29 6.55
CA HIS A 64 -6.27 -14.96 5.41
C HIS A 64 -6.77 -16.21 4.68
N HIS A 65 -5.94 -17.24 4.57
CA HIS A 65 -6.31 -18.55 4.03
C HIS A 65 -7.42 -19.20 4.87
N ASP A 66 -7.24 -19.31 6.19
CA ASP A 66 -8.22 -19.94 7.08
C ASP A 66 -9.59 -19.23 7.02
N ALA A 67 -9.56 -17.90 6.90
CA ALA A 67 -10.75 -17.07 6.87
C ALA A 67 -11.47 -17.04 5.52
N ASN A 68 -10.73 -17.01 4.40
CA ASN A 68 -11.28 -16.62 3.09
C ASN A 68 -10.96 -17.59 1.94
N ALA A 69 -10.28 -18.71 2.19
CA ALA A 69 -10.06 -19.69 1.13
C ALA A 69 -11.40 -20.29 0.65
N PRO A 70 -11.52 -20.61 -0.65
CA PRO A 70 -12.73 -21.20 -1.18
C PRO A 70 -13.02 -22.53 -0.50
N ARG A 71 -14.28 -22.73 -0.12
CA ARG A 71 -14.75 -23.94 0.58
C ARG A 71 -15.63 -24.74 -0.35
N PHE A 72 -15.35 -26.03 -0.43
CA PHE A 72 -16.03 -27.00 -1.27
C PHE A 72 -16.81 -27.99 -0.40
N THR A 73 -17.98 -28.37 -0.88
CA THR A 73 -18.82 -29.39 -0.24
C THR A 73 -18.21 -30.79 -0.36
N ARG A 74 -17.52 -31.07 -1.47
CA ARG A 74 -16.90 -32.38 -1.76
C ARG A 74 -15.43 -32.24 -2.11
N LEU A 75 -14.65 -33.26 -1.75
CA LEU A 75 -13.21 -33.30 -2.03
C LEU A 75 -12.92 -33.27 -3.54
N GLU A 76 -13.73 -33.95 -4.34
CA GLU A 76 -13.57 -34.03 -5.79
C GLU A 76 -13.73 -32.67 -6.49
N ASP A 77 -14.64 -31.81 -6.02
CA ASP A 77 -14.84 -30.47 -6.58
C ASP A 77 -13.63 -29.57 -6.28
N CYS A 78 -13.05 -29.73 -5.09
CA CYS A 78 -11.82 -29.06 -4.72
C CYS A 78 -10.64 -29.53 -5.60
N LEU A 79 -10.44 -30.85 -5.75
CA LEU A 79 -9.35 -31.42 -6.56
C LEU A 79 -9.53 -31.21 -8.07
N ALA A 80 -10.76 -30.96 -8.53
CA ALA A 80 -11.02 -30.52 -9.88
C ALA A 80 -10.46 -29.11 -10.14
N SER A 81 -10.45 -28.25 -9.13
CA SER A 81 -10.02 -26.85 -9.24
C SER A 81 -8.58 -26.61 -8.76
N PHE A 82 -8.07 -27.44 -7.85
CA PHE A 82 -6.78 -27.25 -7.19
C PHE A 82 -5.98 -28.56 -7.10
N GLU A 83 -4.66 -28.45 -7.01
CA GLU A 83 -3.77 -29.62 -6.94
C GLU A 83 -3.94 -30.42 -5.64
N GLN A 84 -4.05 -29.71 -4.50
CA GLN A 84 -4.08 -30.30 -3.18
C GLN A 84 -5.19 -29.65 -2.36
N CYS A 85 -5.91 -30.47 -1.60
CA CYS A 85 -7.01 -30.05 -0.76
C CYS A 85 -6.87 -30.65 0.63
N GLU A 86 -7.31 -29.91 1.63
CA GLU A 86 -7.31 -30.32 3.02
C GLU A 86 -8.72 -30.20 3.63
N PRO A 87 -9.05 -31.03 4.64
CA PRO A 87 -10.28 -30.89 5.37
C PRO A 87 -10.26 -29.60 6.19
N GLY A 88 -11.32 -28.81 6.08
CA GLY A 88 -11.55 -27.63 6.91
C GLY A 88 -11.92 -27.99 8.34
N GLN A 89 -12.26 -26.97 9.13
CA GLN A 89 -12.62 -27.14 10.54
C GLN A 89 -13.75 -28.17 10.71
N GLY A 90 -13.50 -29.17 11.56
CA GLY A 90 -14.42 -30.28 11.82
C GLY A 90 -14.67 -31.23 10.63
N ALA A 91 -13.82 -31.19 9.60
CA ALA A 91 -13.95 -31.98 8.36
C ALA A 91 -15.29 -31.80 7.62
N SER A 92 -15.94 -30.65 7.82
CA SER A 92 -17.25 -30.32 7.27
C SER A 92 -17.23 -29.79 5.83
N PHE A 93 -16.06 -29.32 5.39
CA PHE A 93 -15.82 -28.81 4.04
C PHE A 93 -14.38 -29.12 3.63
N HIS A 94 -14.08 -28.96 2.35
CA HIS A 94 -12.73 -29.08 1.79
C HIS A 94 -12.25 -27.73 1.30
N MET A 95 -10.98 -27.42 1.52
CA MET A 95 -10.39 -26.16 1.07
C MET A 95 -9.04 -26.44 0.39
N PRO A 96 -8.61 -25.61 -0.56
CA PRO A 96 -7.33 -25.82 -1.22
C PRO A 96 -6.19 -25.60 -0.25
N ARG A 97 -5.22 -26.51 -0.23
CA ARG A 97 -4.08 -26.40 0.68
C ARG A 97 -3.22 -25.20 0.30
N MET A 98 -2.86 -24.38 1.29
CA MET A 98 -1.88 -23.31 1.09
C MET A 98 -0.51 -23.91 0.75
N GLN A 99 0.04 -23.57 -0.42
CA GLN A 99 1.33 -24.07 -0.90
C GLN A 99 2.49 -23.09 -0.69
N GLY A 100 2.17 -21.86 -0.30
CA GLY A 100 3.13 -20.81 -0.08
C GLY A 100 2.44 -19.48 0.16
N PHE A 101 3.19 -18.40 0.02
CA PHE A 101 2.68 -17.05 0.14
C PHE A 101 3.31 -16.11 -0.90
N ALA A 102 2.53 -15.16 -1.39
CA ALA A 102 3.03 -13.99 -2.07
C ALA A 102 3.37 -12.91 -1.05
N LEU A 103 4.47 -12.21 -1.30
CA LEU A 103 4.87 -11.00 -0.61
C LEU A 103 4.87 -9.86 -1.63
N THR A 104 3.93 -8.94 -1.48
CA THR A 104 3.88 -7.69 -2.24
C THR A 104 4.58 -6.61 -1.44
N THR A 105 5.67 -6.08 -1.99
CA THR A 105 6.41 -4.97 -1.41
C THR A 105 6.02 -3.69 -2.13
N GLU A 106 5.33 -2.79 -1.44
CA GLU A 106 4.98 -1.47 -1.92
C GLU A 106 6.01 -0.45 -1.43
N ARG A 107 6.58 0.33 -2.34
CA ARG A 107 7.50 1.42 -2.01
C ARG A 107 7.06 2.71 -2.68
N GLN A 108 7.18 3.82 -1.97
CA GLN A 108 7.02 5.12 -2.56
C GLN A 108 8.32 5.51 -3.30
N VAL A 109 8.18 6.05 -4.50
CA VAL A 109 9.28 6.53 -5.33
C VAL A 109 8.96 7.95 -5.79
N TYR A 110 9.99 8.76 -6.03
CA TYR A 110 9.80 10.04 -6.70
C TYR A 110 9.32 9.78 -8.14
N ASP A 111 8.34 10.56 -8.57
CA ASP A 111 7.78 10.52 -9.90
C ASP A 111 8.70 11.30 -10.84
N ASP A 112 9.45 10.56 -11.64
CA ASP A 112 10.37 11.06 -12.66
C ASP A 112 9.66 11.32 -14.01
N GLY A 113 8.33 11.19 -14.08
CA GLY A 113 7.55 11.34 -15.31
C GLY A 113 7.79 10.23 -16.33
N LEU A 114 8.57 9.20 -15.98
CA LEU A 114 8.79 8.02 -16.80
C LEU A 114 7.76 6.95 -16.42
N SER A 115 6.65 6.93 -17.17
CA SER A 115 5.65 5.86 -17.12
C SER A 115 6.30 4.53 -17.54
N GLN A 116 6.86 3.77 -16.60
CA GLN A 116 7.24 2.39 -16.87
C GLN A 116 5.99 1.51 -16.82
N THR A 117 5.64 1.01 -18.01
CA THR A 117 4.79 -0.15 -18.24
C THR A 117 5.16 -1.25 -17.25
N SER A 118 4.26 -1.53 -16.31
CA SER A 118 4.32 -2.69 -15.43
C SER A 118 4.14 -3.95 -16.27
N SER A 119 5.23 -4.42 -16.87
CA SER A 119 5.26 -5.66 -17.63
C SER A 119 5.29 -6.83 -16.66
N THR A 120 4.11 -7.38 -16.38
CA THR A 120 3.93 -8.77 -15.97
C THR A 120 4.48 -9.68 -17.06
N THR A 121 5.78 -9.93 -17.07
CA THR A 121 6.38 -11.01 -17.87
C THR A 121 7.56 -11.61 -17.14
N SER A 122 7.35 -12.83 -16.65
CA SER A 122 8.38 -13.73 -16.16
C SER A 122 9.28 -14.18 -17.32
N SER A 123 10.51 -13.67 -17.38
CA SER A 123 11.58 -14.34 -18.12
C SER A 123 12.94 -14.00 -17.50
N ALA A 124 13.64 -15.04 -17.09
CA ALA A 124 14.98 -14.98 -16.54
C ALA A 124 15.96 -14.34 -17.53
N VAL A 125 16.62 -13.25 -17.12
CA VAL A 125 17.85 -12.73 -17.73
C VAL A 125 18.81 -12.37 -16.60
N TYR A 126 19.91 -13.12 -16.53
CA TYR A 126 21.11 -12.68 -15.82
C TYR A 126 21.63 -11.41 -16.53
N GLY A 127 21.46 -10.26 -15.88
CA GLY A 127 22.13 -9.02 -16.27
C GLY A 127 21.21 -7.93 -16.81
N GLY A 128 21.05 -6.87 -16.00
CA GLY A 128 20.99 -5.48 -16.47
C GLY A 128 19.70 -5.04 -17.16
N GLY A 129 18.77 -4.49 -16.39
CA GLY A 129 17.64 -3.74 -16.95
C GLY A 129 16.58 -3.31 -15.93
N GLY A 130 16.93 -3.16 -14.65
CA GLY A 130 16.01 -2.62 -13.65
C GLY A 130 15.99 -1.11 -13.74
N GLY A 131 14.83 -0.51 -14.01
CA GLY A 131 14.64 0.92 -13.83
C GLY A 131 15.13 1.33 -12.45
N ARG A 132 16.07 2.28 -12.40
CA ARG A 132 16.63 2.75 -11.14
C ARG A 132 15.64 3.73 -10.52
N TYR A 133 14.75 3.21 -9.68
CA TYR A 133 13.84 4.05 -8.90
C TYR A 133 14.62 4.85 -7.86
N ASP A 134 14.32 6.14 -7.76
CA ASP A 134 14.72 6.96 -6.61
C ASP A 134 13.65 6.82 -5.53
N TYR A 135 13.96 6.02 -4.50
CA TYR A 135 13.04 5.71 -3.43
C TYR A 135 12.98 6.86 -2.43
N VAL A 136 11.77 7.23 -2.01
CA VAL A 136 11.64 8.14 -0.86
C VAL A 136 12.10 7.43 0.41
N ASN A 137 12.55 8.19 1.41
CA ASN A 137 12.92 7.66 2.74
C ASN A 137 11.68 7.30 3.58
N VAL A 138 10.82 6.43 3.03
CA VAL A 138 9.65 5.86 3.71
C VAL A 138 9.80 4.34 3.67
N GLU A 139 9.43 3.70 4.77
CA GLU A 139 9.53 2.24 4.89
C GLU A 139 8.61 1.54 3.88
N PRO A 140 9.04 0.44 3.22
CA PRO A 140 8.17 -0.39 2.42
C PRO A 140 6.96 -0.88 3.23
N ARG A 141 5.81 -0.94 2.56
CA ARG A 141 4.66 -1.67 3.07
C ARG A 141 4.72 -3.09 2.50
N TYR A 142 4.52 -4.06 3.37
CA TYR A 142 4.47 -5.47 2.99
C TYR A 142 3.03 -5.97 3.10
N LEU A 143 2.52 -6.55 2.01
CA LEU A 143 1.25 -7.25 1.96
C LEU A 143 1.51 -8.71 1.66
N SER A 144 0.70 -9.62 2.20
CA SER A 144 0.89 -11.05 1.97
C SER A 144 -0.41 -11.79 1.72
N GLU A 145 -0.36 -12.70 0.76
CA GLU A 145 -1.49 -13.54 0.37
C GLU A 145 -1.08 -15.00 0.29
N ALA A 146 -1.98 -15.91 0.62
CA ALA A 146 -1.79 -17.33 0.41
C ALA A 146 -1.73 -17.67 -1.09
N ILE A 147 -0.86 -18.61 -1.43
CA ILE A 147 -0.70 -19.13 -2.79
C ILE A 147 -1.20 -20.56 -2.87
N TYR A 148 -1.95 -20.84 -3.93
CA TYR A 148 -2.52 -22.13 -4.28
C TYR A 148 -2.03 -22.55 -5.65
N HIS A 149 -2.02 -23.85 -5.94
CA HIS A 149 -1.86 -24.35 -7.30
C HIS A 149 -3.25 -24.66 -7.86
N GLU A 150 -3.76 -23.73 -8.64
CA GLU A 150 -5.04 -23.82 -9.32
C GLU A 150 -4.85 -24.53 -10.66
N ARG A 151 -5.80 -25.39 -11.02
CA ARG A 151 -5.76 -26.15 -12.25
C ARG A 151 -5.88 -25.20 -13.45
N GLU A 152 -4.97 -25.36 -14.41
CA GLU A 152 -4.97 -24.65 -15.68
C GLU A 152 -5.08 -25.68 -16.82
N GLY A 153 -6.27 -25.79 -17.40
CA GLY A 153 -6.54 -26.82 -18.41
C GLY A 153 -6.59 -28.23 -17.82
N ARG A 154 -6.17 -29.24 -18.60
CA ARG A 154 -6.24 -30.66 -18.17
C ARG A 154 -5.06 -31.09 -17.30
N GLU A 155 -3.85 -30.69 -17.66
CA GLU A 155 -2.60 -31.21 -17.07
C GLU A 155 -1.75 -30.11 -16.39
N GLY A 156 -2.17 -28.85 -16.46
CA GLY A 156 -1.41 -27.72 -15.93
C GLY A 156 -1.89 -27.30 -14.54
N PHE A 157 -0.97 -26.75 -13.76
CA PHE A 157 -1.29 -25.97 -12.57
C PHE A 157 -0.59 -24.63 -12.65
N ARG A 158 -1.32 -23.57 -12.30
CA ARG A 158 -0.77 -22.22 -12.11
C ARG A 158 -0.83 -21.85 -10.65
N ALA A 159 0.22 -21.18 -10.18
CA ALA A 159 0.15 -20.55 -8.88
C ALA A 159 -0.84 -19.37 -8.93
N SER A 160 -1.83 -19.34 -8.05
CA SER A 160 -2.80 -18.25 -7.92
C SER A 160 -2.97 -17.83 -6.46
N SER A 161 -3.24 -16.55 -6.24
CA SER A 161 -3.59 -15.99 -4.92
C SER A 161 -5.09 -15.75 -4.78
N LEU A 162 -5.60 -15.49 -3.57
CA LEU A 162 -7.01 -15.15 -3.38
C LEU A 162 -7.45 -13.95 -4.25
N THR A 163 -6.61 -12.94 -4.37
CA THR A 163 -6.89 -11.77 -5.23
C THR A 163 -6.97 -12.17 -6.70
N ASP A 164 -6.09 -13.04 -7.19
CA ASP A 164 -6.15 -13.57 -8.56
C ASP A 164 -7.47 -14.32 -8.81
N GLN A 165 -7.95 -15.10 -7.83
CA GLN A 165 -9.19 -15.87 -7.93
C GLN A 165 -10.42 -14.95 -8.01
N VAL A 166 -10.46 -13.90 -7.19
CA VAL A 166 -11.56 -12.92 -7.27
C VAL A 166 -11.54 -12.19 -8.60
N ASN A 167 -10.35 -11.88 -9.12
CA ASN A 167 -10.20 -11.24 -10.42
C ASN A 167 -10.63 -12.15 -11.57
N SER A 168 -10.49 -13.48 -11.44
CA SER A 168 -11.05 -14.45 -12.38
C SER A 168 -12.55 -14.74 -12.15
N GLY A 169 -13.16 -14.13 -11.13
CA GLY A 169 -14.59 -14.21 -10.87
C GLY A 169 -15.03 -15.40 -10.02
N ASN A 170 -14.10 -16.07 -9.30
CA ASN A 170 -14.40 -17.17 -8.38
C ASN A 170 -15.25 -18.29 -9.00
N GLN A 171 -14.94 -18.70 -10.23
CA GLN A 171 -15.75 -19.63 -11.01
C GLN A 171 -15.47 -21.10 -10.65
N TYR A 172 -15.64 -21.47 -9.38
CA TYR A 172 -15.47 -22.84 -8.89
C TYR A 172 -16.81 -23.55 -8.75
N ALA A 173 -16.88 -24.80 -9.22
CA ALA A 173 -18.04 -25.66 -9.01
C ALA A 173 -18.01 -26.27 -7.60
N GLY A 174 -19.17 -26.53 -7.00
CA GLY A 174 -19.28 -27.25 -5.73
C GLY A 174 -18.89 -26.44 -4.49
N LEU A 175 -18.82 -25.11 -4.60
CA LEU A 175 -18.62 -24.21 -3.46
C LEU A 175 -19.76 -24.33 -2.44
N VAL A 176 -19.42 -24.15 -1.16
CA VAL A 176 -20.39 -24.07 -0.07
C VAL A 176 -21.17 -22.76 -0.18
N GLU A 177 -22.49 -22.83 -0.36
CA GLU A 177 -23.35 -21.66 -0.60
C GLU A 177 -23.35 -20.65 0.56
N ASP A 178 -23.26 -21.13 1.80
CA ASP A 178 -23.26 -20.30 3.02
C ASP A 178 -21.90 -19.66 3.31
N HIS A 179 -20.86 -19.95 2.52
CA HIS A 179 -19.56 -19.32 2.64
C HIS A 179 -19.29 -18.44 1.43
N ALA A 180 -18.98 -17.17 1.68
CA ALA A 180 -18.61 -16.27 0.61
C ALA A 180 -17.42 -16.88 -0.18
N PRO A 181 -17.42 -16.75 -1.52
CA PRO A 181 -16.27 -17.15 -2.31
C PRO A 181 -15.04 -16.33 -1.88
N SER A 182 -13.85 -16.69 -2.36
CA SER A 182 -12.62 -16.02 -1.94
C SER A 182 -12.75 -14.50 -2.02
N SER A 183 -12.34 -13.82 -0.96
CA SER A 183 -12.35 -12.36 -0.90
C SER A 183 -10.97 -11.84 -1.29
N ARG A 184 -10.93 -10.73 -2.03
CA ARG A 184 -9.65 -10.05 -2.32
C ARG A 184 -8.96 -9.72 -1.02
N PHE A 185 -7.64 -9.82 -1.05
CA PHE A 185 -6.86 -9.21 -0.01
C PHE A 185 -7.03 -7.69 -0.13
N ASN A 186 -7.68 -7.07 0.86
CA ASN A 186 -7.83 -5.63 0.90
C ASN A 186 -6.82 -5.08 1.91
N GLY A 187 -5.63 -4.67 1.42
CA GLY A 187 -4.59 -4.01 2.22
C GLY A 187 -4.97 -2.59 2.69
N GLY A 188 -6.27 -2.28 2.73
CA GLY A 188 -6.84 -0.98 3.10
C GLY A 188 -6.81 -0.71 4.61
N ALA A 189 -6.96 0.57 4.97
CA ALA A 189 -6.69 1.24 6.26
C ALA A 189 -7.41 0.74 7.55
N GLY A 190 -7.81 -0.54 7.59
CA GLY A 190 -8.07 -1.31 8.82
C GLY A 190 -7.16 -2.54 8.95
N ALA A 191 -6.28 -2.79 7.96
CA ALA A 191 -5.27 -3.85 7.93
C ALA A 191 -3.96 -3.47 8.65
N ASP A 192 -4.00 -2.44 9.50
CA ASP A 192 -2.86 -2.00 10.33
C ASP A 192 -2.45 -3.05 11.37
N ALA A 193 -3.23 -4.12 11.54
CA ALA A 193 -2.83 -5.27 12.35
C ALA A 193 -1.78 -6.17 11.66
N HIS A 194 -1.59 -6.05 10.33
CA HIS A 194 -0.86 -7.06 9.55
C HIS A 194 0.06 -6.51 8.43
N ALA A 195 -0.05 -5.24 8.06
CA ALA A 195 1.03 -4.57 7.34
C ALA A 195 2.16 -4.31 8.35
N SER A 196 3.18 -5.14 8.35
CA SER A 196 4.38 -4.93 9.18
C SER A 196 5.12 -3.68 8.74
N VAL A 197 4.65 -2.51 9.16
CA VAL A 197 5.51 -1.33 9.32
C VAL A 197 6.31 -1.59 10.60
N LEU A 198 7.32 -2.45 10.51
CA LEU A 198 8.30 -2.55 11.56
C LEU A 198 9.09 -1.24 11.53
N PRO A 199 9.15 -0.46 12.63
CA PRO A 199 9.97 0.73 12.63
C PRO A 199 11.43 0.30 12.50
N ALA A 200 12.13 0.79 11.48
CA ALA A 200 13.57 0.86 11.48
C ALA A 200 14.03 1.56 12.77
N ARG A 201 14.35 0.78 13.80
CA ARG A 201 15.08 1.29 14.96
C ARG A 201 16.45 1.75 14.42
N PHE A 202 16.78 3.00 14.74
CA PHE A 202 18.05 3.71 14.53
C PHE A 202 18.24 4.49 13.22
N MET A 203 17.61 5.66 13.14
CA MET A 203 18.35 6.92 12.88
C MET A 203 17.84 8.01 13.82
N ALA A 204 18.39 8.04 15.03
CA ALA A 204 18.29 9.20 15.91
C ALA A 204 19.23 10.30 15.38
N SER A 205 18.73 11.15 14.49
CA SER A 205 19.21 12.53 14.33
C SER A 205 18.27 13.43 13.52
N ALA A 206 16.95 13.20 13.54
CA ALA A 206 16.01 14.25 13.17
C ALA A 206 15.47 14.88 14.46
N ARG A 207 15.96 16.10 14.75
CA ARG A 207 15.44 16.93 15.83
C ARG A 207 13.91 17.01 15.72
N PRO A 208 13.14 16.80 16.80
CA PRO A 208 11.71 17.02 16.75
C PRO A 208 11.46 18.47 16.35
N TRP A 209 10.67 18.67 15.30
CA TRP A 209 10.07 19.97 15.04
C TRP A 209 9.17 20.27 16.22
N THR A 210 9.65 21.13 17.11
CA THR A 210 8.82 21.76 18.12
C THR A 210 7.78 22.60 17.37
N VAL A 211 6.54 22.11 17.33
CA VAL A 211 5.38 22.97 17.10
C VAL A 211 5.39 23.97 18.25
N GLY A 212 5.90 25.17 17.97
CA GLY A 212 5.74 26.31 18.83
C GLY A 212 4.25 26.56 18.98
N SER A 213 3.68 26.08 20.08
CA SER A 213 2.40 26.55 20.57
C SER A 213 2.63 28.00 20.96
N HIS A 214 2.34 28.92 20.05
CA HIS A 214 2.19 30.33 20.41
C HIS A 214 1.11 30.40 21.49
N PRO A 215 1.42 30.86 22.72
CA PRO A 215 0.37 31.15 23.67
C PRO A 215 -0.41 32.32 23.08
N GLY A 216 -1.68 32.05 22.75
CA GLY A 216 -2.63 33.07 22.37
C GLY A 216 -2.62 34.21 23.38
N PHE A 217 -2.68 35.41 22.84
CA PHE A 217 -2.85 36.66 23.56
C PHE A 217 -4.04 36.56 24.53
N ALA A 218 -3.76 36.38 25.82
CA ALA A 218 -4.69 36.74 26.88
C ALA A 218 -4.59 38.26 27.07
N ALA A 219 -5.56 39.00 26.55
CA ALA A 219 -5.75 40.40 26.88
C ALA A 219 -6.16 40.51 28.36
N HIS A 220 -5.17 40.61 29.25
CA HIS A 220 -5.39 41.07 30.61
C HIS A 220 -5.58 42.59 30.58
N VAL A 221 -6.81 43.01 30.87
CA VAL A 221 -7.16 44.39 31.20
C VAL A 221 -6.76 44.64 32.66
N PRO A 222 -5.81 45.53 32.98
CA PRO A 222 -5.68 46.03 34.35
C PRO A 222 -6.69 47.16 34.57
N GLY A 223 -7.80 46.83 35.23
CA GLY A 223 -8.65 47.83 35.87
C GLY A 223 -7.89 48.43 37.06
N ARG A 224 -7.46 49.69 36.95
CA ARG A 224 -6.99 50.46 38.12
C ARG A 224 -7.11 51.97 37.89
N GLY A 225 -7.93 52.60 38.73
CA GLY A 225 -7.73 53.98 39.17
C GLY A 225 -8.50 55.06 38.41
N GLY A 226 -9.72 55.34 38.86
CA GLY A 226 -10.32 56.65 38.65
C GLY A 226 -9.58 57.71 39.46
N PHE A 227 -9.27 58.83 38.81
CA PHE A 227 -8.96 60.09 39.47
C PHE A 227 -9.97 61.12 38.98
N GLY A 228 -10.86 61.54 39.88
CA GLY A 228 -11.68 62.73 39.68
C GLY A 228 -10.85 63.98 39.92
N PHE A 229 -10.95 64.94 39.00
CA PHE A 229 -10.65 66.34 39.26
C PHE A 229 -11.95 67.12 39.05
N GLY A 230 -12.32 67.88 40.08
CA GLY A 230 -13.56 68.63 40.13
C GLY A 230 -13.55 69.91 39.29
N SER A 231 -14.75 70.42 39.11
CA SER A 231 -15.09 71.84 39.02
C SER A 231 -16.52 72.00 39.54
#